data_AF-A0A510PNG1-F1
#
_entry.id   AF-A0A510PNG1-F1
#
_cell.length_a   1.000
_cell.length_b   1.000
_cell.length_c   1.000
_cell.angle_alpha   90.00
_cell.angle_beta   90.00
_cell.angle_gamma   90.00
#
_symmetry.space_group_name_H-M   'P 1'
#
loop_
_entity.id
_entity.type
_entity.pdbx_description
1 polymer ?
#
loop_
_entity_poly.entity_id
_entity_poly.type
_entity_poly.pdbx_seq_one_letter_code
_entity_poly.pdbx_strand_id
1 'polypeptide(L)' 'RLPIPQLELSLGLWQGSYRGIERLWLRWLTLEGELIPLADEELIAAKQEASAAKQEASAAKQRAEQLAARLRELGIDPES' A
#
# COMPACT_ATOMS: atom_id res chain seq x y z
N ARG A 1 -1.08 -25.89 -10.45
CA ARG A 1 -0.96 -24.77 -9.48
C ARG A 1 0.33 -24.95 -8.71
N LEU A 2 1.16 -23.90 -8.59
CA LEU A 2 2.45 -23.95 -7.92
C LEU A 2 2.41 -22.98 -6.73
N PRO A 3 2.28 -23.47 -5.48
CA PRO A 3 2.23 -22.61 -4.31
C PRO A 3 3.60 -22.00 -4.02
N ILE A 4 3.63 -20.70 -3.72
CA ILE A 4 4.82 -19.94 -3.31
C ILE A 4 4.55 -19.39 -1.91
N PRO A 5 4.77 -20.20 -0.86
CA PRO A 5 4.39 -19.86 0.51
C PRO A 5 5.14 -18.64 1.07
N GLN A 6 6.32 -18.31 0.53
CA GLN A 6 7.09 -17.12 0.90
C GLN A 6 6.40 -15.80 0.55
N LEU A 7 5.49 -15.84 -0.42
CA LEU A 7 4.71 -14.70 -0.87
C LEU A 7 3.24 -14.81 -0.47
N GLU A 8 2.85 -15.89 0.23
CA GLU A 8 1.45 -16.20 0.52
C GLU A 8 0.57 -16.26 -0.75
N LEU A 9 1.15 -16.72 -1.87
CA LEU A 9 0.51 -16.74 -3.18
C LEU A 9 0.65 -18.10 -3.87
N SER A 10 -0.23 -18.38 -4.83
CA SER A 10 -0.13 -19.56 -5.69
C SER A 10 -0.19 -19.18 -7.18
N LEU A 11 0.60 -19.83 -8.03
CA LEU A 11 0.60 -19.60 -9.47
C LEU A 11 -0.30 -20.64 -10.16
N GLY A 12 -1.25 -20.18 -10.99
CA GLY A 12 -2.19 -21.04 -11.71
C GLY A 12 -2.32 -20.67 -13.18
N LEU A 13 -2.92 -21.57 -13.94
CA LEU A 13 -3.13 -21.41 -15.37
C LEU A 13 -4.52 -20.83 -15.61
N TRP A 14 -4.58 -19.76 -16.40
CA TRP A 14 -5.81 -19.11 -16.83
C TRP A 14 -5.86 -19.13 -18.36
N GLN A 15 -6.97 -19.61 -18.92
CA GLN A 15 -7.17 -19.64 -20.37
C GLN A 15 -7.80 -18.33 -20.82
N GLY A 16 -7.13 -17.63 -21.74
CA GLY A 16 -7.72 -16.48 -22.41
C GLY A 16 -6.74 -15.69 -23.24
N SER A 17 -7.16 -14.49 -23.63
CA SER A 17 -6.43 -13.67 -24.59
C SER A 17 -5.69 -12.55 -23.88
N TYR A 18 -4.35 -12.61 -23.89
CA TYR A 18 -3.49 -11.55 -23.38
C TYR A 18 -2.61 -11.04 -24.51
N ARG A 19 -2.58 -9.70 -24.70
CA ARG A 19 -1.88 -9.03 -25.80
C ARG A 19 -2.20 -9.60 -27.19
N GLY A 20 -3.47 -9.98 -27.41
CA GLY A 20 -3.94 -10.52 -28.69
C GLY A 20 -3.53 -11.98 -28.96
N ILE A 21 -2.95 -12.66 -27.98
CA ILE A 21 -2.59 -14.08 -28.07
C ILE A 21 -3.49 -14.88 -27.14
N GLU A 22 -4.37 -15.69 -27.73
CA GLU A 22 -5.26 -16.60 -27.02
C GLU A 22 -4.52 -17.89 -26.67
N ARG A 23 -4.13 -18.03 -25.41
CA ARG A 23 -3.40 -19.20 -24.89
C ARG A 23 -3.68 -19.41 -23.40
N LEU A 24 -3.10 -20.48 -22.86
CA LEU A 24 -2.97 -20.68 -21.42
C LEU A 24 -1.89 -19.74 -20.88
N TRP A 25 -2.30 -18.79 -20.05
CA TRP A 25 -1.44 -17.84 -19.36
C TRP A 25 -1.26 -18.23 -17.91
N LEU A 26 -0.14 -17.84 -17.31
CA LEU A 26 0.09 -17.99 -15.88
C LEU A 26 -0.43 -16.74 -15.16
N ARG A 27 -1.32 -16.92 -14.18
CA ARG A 27 -1.84 -15.88 -13.29
C ARG A 27 -1.53 -16.21 -11.84
N TRP A 28 -1.34 -15.17 -11.04
CA TRP A 28 -1.28 -15.26 -9.59
C TRP A 28 -2.68 -15.47 -9.01
N LEU A 29 -2.79 -16.36 -8.04
CA LEU A 29 -3.97 -16.69 -7.24
C LEU A 29 -3.58 -16.58 -5.76
N THR A 30 -4.58 -16.43 -4.90
CA THR A 30 -4.40 -16.51 -3.45
C THR A 30 -4.00 -17.92 -3.01
N LEU A 31 -3.60 -18.09 -1.75
CA LEU A 31 -3.36 -19.42 -1.16
C LEU A 31 -4.61 -20.30 -1.19
N GLU A 32 -5.79 -19.69 -1.08
CA GLU A 32 -7.09 -20.37 -1.17
C GLU A 32 -7.47 -20.76 -2.61
N GLY A 33 -6.72 -20.29 -3.62
CA GLY A 33 -6.97 -20.60 -5.03
C GLY A 33 -7.96 -19.68 -5.71
N GLU A 34 -8.24 -18.51 -5.13
CA GLU A 34 -9.05 -17.47 -5.75
C GLU A 34 -8.21 -16.59 -6.69
N LEU A 35 -8.78 -16.22 -7.83
CA LEU A 35 -8.13 -15.36 -8.82
C LEU A 35 -8.02 -13.94 -8.27
N ILE A 36 -6.80 -13.46 -8.04
CA ILE A 36 -6.58 -12.10 -7.54
C ILE A 36 -7.02 -11.12 -8.65
N PRO A 37 -8.05 -10.28 -8.42
CA PRO A 37 -8.42 -9.23 -9.36
C PRO A 37 -7.22 -8.30 -9.56
N LEU A 38 -7.09 -7.74 -10.76
CA LEU A 38 -5.89 -7.06 -11.23
C LEU A 38 -5.39 -6.08 -10.17
N ALA A 39 -4.14 -6.26 -9.73
CA ALA A 39 -3.49 -5.58 -8.61
C ALA A 39 -3.48 -4.05 -8.69
N ASP A 40 -4.08 -3.41 -9.69
CA ASP A 40 -4.17 -1.96 -9.82
C ASP A 40 -5.10 -1.35 -8.76
N GLU A 41 -6.28 -1.89 -8.48
CA GLU A 41 -7.20 -1.21 -7.54
C GLU A 41 -6.71 -1.26 -6.09
N GLU A 42 -6.19 -2.40 -5.63
CA GLU A 42 -5.68 -2.52 -4.25
C GLU A 42 -4.31 -1.85 -4.06
N LEU A 43 -3.41 -1.84 -5.06
CA LEU A 43 -2.19 -1.02 -4.96
C LEU A 43 -2.48 0.47 -5.04
N ILE A 44 -3.48 0.90 -5.82
CA ILE A 44 -3.87 2.32 -5.87
C ILE A 44 -4.46 2.73 -4.51
N ALA A 45 -5.33 1.91 -3.92
CA ALA A 45 -5.87 2.16 -2.59
C ALA A 45 -4.78 2.18 -1.52
N ALA A 46 -3.91 1.16 -1.49
CA ALA A 46 -2.80 1.09 -0.52
C ALA A 46 -1.78 2.24 -0.70
N LYS A 47 -1.51 2.68 -1.94
CA LYS A 47 -0.67 3.87 -2.19
C LYS A 47 -1.37 5.17 -1.76
N GLN A 48 -2.68 5.29 -1.95
CA GLN A 48 -3.43 6.45 -1.48
C GLN A 48 -3.44 6.55 0.04
N GLU A 49 -3.70 5.44 0.74
CA GLU A 49 -3.64 5.41 2.21
C GLU A 49 -2.24 5.72 2.73
N ALA A 50 -1.19 5.15 2.13
CA ALA A 50 0.19 5.47 2.50
C ALA A 50 0.53 6.94 2.27
N SER A 51 0.01 7.56 1.20
CA SER A 51 0.20 8.99 0.93
C SER A 51 -0.56 9.86 1.93
N ALA A 52 -1.82 9.52 2.24
CA ALA A 52 -2.65 10.24 3.20
C ALA A 52 -2.02 10.20 4.60
N ALA A 53 -1.62 9.01 5.07
CA ALA A 53 -0.96 8.83 6.36
C ALA A 53 0.35 9.65 6.46
N LYS A 54 1.13 9.73 5.38
CA LYS A 54 2.36 10.52 5.34
C LYS A 54 2.08 12.02 5.39
N GLN A 55 0.99 12.47 4.76
CA GLN A 55 0.59 13.86 4.74
C GLN A 55 0.07 14.30 6.11
N GLU A 56 -0.75 13.47 6.77
CA GLU A 56 -1.19 13.70 8.15
C GLU A 56 -0.02 13.75 9.14
N ALA A 57 0.94 12.82 9.02
CA ALA A 57 2.14 12.82 9.85
C ALA A 57 2.96 14.11 9.68
N SER A 58 3.10 14.61 8.44
CA SER A 58 3.79 15.88 8.18
C SER A 58 3.04 17.09 8.76
N ALA A 59 1.71 17.13 8.64
CA ALA A 59 0.89 18.21 9.15
C ALA A 59 0.88 18.23 10.69
N ALA A 60 0.81 17.05 11.32
CA ALA A 60 0.93 16.91 12.76
C ALA A 60 2.30 17.41 13.26
N LYS A 61 3.38 17.05 12.55
CA LYS A 61 4.73 17.51 12.88
C LYS A 61 4.87 19.03 12.75
N GLN A 62 4.39 19.63 11.66
CA GLN A 62 4.40 21.08 11.48
C GLN A 62 3.58 21.83 12.54
N ARG A 63 2.44 21.27 12.98
CA ARG A 63 1.65 21.85 14.07
C ARG A 63 2.38 21.74 15.40
N ALA A 64 2.99 20.60 15.69
CA ALA A 64 3.80 20.42 16.90
C ALA A 64 4.98 21.39 16.93
N GLU A 65 5.68 21.57 15.81
CA GLU A 65 6.79 22.54 15.69
C GLU A 65 6.32 23.98 15.86
N GLN A 66 5.18 24.37 15.26
CA GLN A 66 4.60 25.70 15.45
C GLN A 66 4.17 25.95 16.90
N LEU A 67 3.57 24.94 17.54
CA LEU A 67 3.13 25.05 18.93
C LEU A 67 4.35 25.13 19.87
N ALA A 68 5.37 24.32 19.65
CA ALA A 68 6.64 24.40 20.37
C ALA A 68 7.33 25.75 20.19
N ALA A 69 7.33 26.30 18.97
CA ALA A 69 7.84 27.65 18.71
C ALA A 69 7.05 28.73 19.47
N ARG A 70 5.72 28.67 19.44
CA ARG A 70 4.85 29.58 20.21
C ARG A 70 5.05 29.47 21.72
N LEU A 71 5.23 28.27 22.24
CA LEU A 71 5.51 28.03 23.66
C LEU A 71 6.88 28.61 24.07
N ARG A 72 7.90 28.43 23.23
CA ARG A 72 9.23 29.04 23.41
C ARG A 72 9.17 30.57 23.36
N GLU A 73 8.37 31.16 22.45
CA GLU A 73 8.14 32.61 22.40
C GLU A 73 7.45 33.14 23.67
N LEU A 74 6.61 32.32 24.31
CA LEU A 74 5.95 32.63 25.58
C LEU A 74 6.83 32.33 26.81
N GLY A 75 8.09 31.91 26.61
CA GLY A 75 9.05 31.60 27.69
C GLY A 75 8.79 30.29 28.41
N ILE A 76 7.95 29.40 27.84
CA ILE A 76 7.64 28.08 28.38
C ILE A 76 8.47 27.06 27.60
N ASP A 77 9.33 26.32 28.30
CA ASP A 77 10.17 25.30 27.66
C ASP A 77 9.32 24.04 27.36
N PRO A 78 9.11 23.67 26.08
CA PRO A 78 8.22 22.57 25.72
C PRO A 78 8.86 21.18 25.88
N GLU A 79 10.10 21.09 26.37
CA GLU A 79 10.84 19.83 26.56
C GLU A 79 11.17 19.50 28.04
N SER A 80 10.54 20.20 29.00
CA SER A 80 10.71 19.94 30.44
C SER A 80 9.58 19.14 31.07
#